data_AF-A0A0F6AP00-F1
#
_entry.id   AF-A0A0F6AP00-F1
#
_cell.length_a   1.000
_cell.length_b   1.000
_cell.length_c   1.000
_cell.angle_alpha   90.00
_cell.angle_beta   90.00
_cell.angle_gamma   90.00
#
_symmetry.space_group_name_H-M   'P 1'
#
loop_
_entity.id
_entity.type
_entity.pdbx_description
1 polymer ?
#
loop_
_entity_poly.entity_id
_entity_poly.type
_entity_poly.pdbx_seq_one_letter_code
_entity_poly.pdbx_strand_id
1 'polypeptide(L)' 'MFNLSAIMNEAWSTYLRSYSKRPTFQRSTFNWLLMISWKRAKEAALRASNPVLAKVEALCERRDIDAQINRLLAA' A
#
# COMPACT_ATOMS: atom_id res chain seq x y z
N MET A 1 2.62 22.00 -4.67
CA MET A 1 2.27 20.70 -5.28
C MET A 1 3.44 19.75 -5.03
N PHE A 2 3.23 18.56 -4.43
CA PHE A 2 4.33 17.64 -4.15
C PHE A 2 4.90 17.07 -5.46
N ASN A 3 6.21 17.26 -5.71
CA ASN A 3 6.87 16.72 -6.89
C ASN A 3 7.32 15.28 -6.61
N LEU A 4 6.61 14.31 -7.21
CA LEU A 4 6.88 12.89 -7.01
C LEU A 4 8.31 12.51 -7.38
N SER A 5 8.85 13.05 -8.47
CA SER A 5 10.23 12.78 -8.90
C SER A 5 11.25 13.25 -7.87
N ALA A 6 11.05 14.43 -7.28
CA ALA A 6 11.90 14.94 -6.21
C ALA A 6 11.88 14.04 -4.98
N ILE A 7 10.70 13.61 -4.54
CA ILE A 7 10.53 12.70 -3.39
C ILE A 7 11.20 11.35 -3.67
N MET A 8 11.04 10.77 -4.87
CA MET A 8 11.67 9.50 -5.23
C MET A 8 13.21 9.61 -5.26
N ASN A 9 13.74 10.73 -5.75
CA ASN A 9 15.19 10.99 -5.77
C ASN A 9 15.77 11.08 -4.36
N GLU A 10 15.09 11.80 -3.46
CA GLU A 10 15.53 12.00 -2.09
C GLU A 10 15.46 10.69 -1.27
N ALA A 11 14.36 9.94 -1.42
CA ALA A 11 14.19 8.64 -0.77
C ALA A 11 15.27 7.63 -1.24
N TRP A 12 15.59 7.61 -2.54
CA TRP A 12 16.65 6.78 -3.09
C TRP A 12 18.05 7.19 -2.58
N SER A 13 18.34 8.50 -2.53
CA SER A 13 19.60 9.02 -1.98
C SER A 13 19.78 8.64 -0.51
N THR A 14 18.69 8.67 0.26
CA THR A 14 18.69 8.30 1.67
C THR A 14 18.92 6.80 1.84
N TYR A 15 18.25 5.98 1.03
CA TYR A 15 18.48 4.53 0.99
C TYR A 15 19.96 4.20 0.68
N LEU A 16 20.54 4.83 -0.35
CA LEU A 16 21.95 4.60 -0.71
C LEU A 16 22.91 5.02 0.39
N ARG A 17 22.66 6.13 1.09
CA ARG A 17 23.49 6.57 2.22
C ARG A 17 23.45 5.57 3.38
N SER A 18 22.27 5.07 3.73
CA SER A 18 22.09 4.14 4.86
C SER A 18 22.50 2.71 4.54
N TYR A 19 22.37 2.29 3.27
CA TYR A 19 22.56 0.90 2.84
C TYR A 19 23.64 0.75 1.77
N SER A 20 24.64 1.65 1.77
CA SER A 20 25.76 1.73 0.81
C SER A 20 26.50 0.41 0.56
N LYS A 21 26.38 -0.58 1.46
CA LYS A 21 26.97 -1.92 1.35
C LYS A 21 26.13 -2.91 0.52
N ARG A 22 24.94 -2.53 0.03
CA ARG A 22 24.04 -3.40 -0.78
C ARG A 22 23.87 -2.85 -2.21
N PRO A 23 24.91 -2.94 -3.05
CA PRO A 23 24.90 -2.38 -4.40
C PRO A 23 23.95 -3.10 -5.37
N THR A 24 23.43 -4.28 -5.01
CA THR A 24 22.56 -5.10 -5.87
C THR A 24 21.09 -4.70 -5.85
N PHE A 25 20.66 -3.82 -4.94
CA PHE A 25 19.25 -3.45 -4.87
C PHE A 25 18.90 -2.48 -6.01
N GLN A 26 18.01 -2.90 -6.91
CA GLN A 26 17.65 -2.11 -8.08
C GLN A 26 16.76 -0.92 -7.72
N ARG A 27 17.06 0.23 -8.32
CA ARG A 27 16.30 1.47 -8.14
C ARG A 27 14.84 1.35 -8.62
N SER A 28 14.59 0.59 -9.68
CA SER A 28 13.26 0.29 -10.20
C SER A 28 12.41 -0.43 -9.15
N THR A 29 12.97 -1.46 -8.51
CA THR A 29 12.33 -2.21 -7.42
C THR A 29 12.07 -1.31 -6.20
N PHE A 30 13.03 -0.47 -5.81
CA PHE A 30 12.83 0.51 -4.74
C PHE A 30 11.64 1.43 -5.04
N ASN A 31 11.61 2.01 -6.24
CA ASN A 31 10.54 2.92 -6.65
C ASN A 31 9.17 2.22 -6.65
N TRP A 32 9.11 0.99 -7.16
CA TRP A 32 7.88 0.20 -7.16
C TRP A 32 7.36 -0.06 -5.74
N LEU A 33 8.23 -0.47 -4.82
CA LEU A 33 7.87 -0.67 -3.41
C LEU A 33 7.42 0.63 -2.73
N LEU A 34 8.09 1.75 -3.03
CA LEU A 34 7.72 3.05 -2.48
C LEU A 34 6.33 3.49 -2.96
N MET A 35 6.02 3.28 -4.24
CA MET A 35 4.70 3.56 -4.82
C MET A 35 3.59 2.71 -4.20
N ILE A 36 3.84 1.41 -3.97
CA ILE A 36 2.89 0.53 -3.28
C ILE A 36 2.64 1.01 -1.86
N SER A 37 3.71 1.33 -1.13
CA SER A 37 3.62 1.79 0.25
C SER A 37 2.86 3.11 0.35
N TRP A 38 3.13 4.04 -0.57
CA TRP A 38 2.41 5.31 -0.67
C TRP A 38 0.92 5.13 -0.96
N LYS A 39 0.58 4.24 -1.91
CA LYS A 39 -0.82 3.91 -2.22
C LYS A 39 -1.55 3.38 -0.98
N ARG A 40 -0.94 2.43 -0.27
CA ARG A 40 -1.50 1.85 0.97
C ARG A 40 -1.65 2.90 2.08
N ALA A 41 -0.65 3.76 2.27
CA ALA A 41 -0.71 4.83 3.26
C ALA A 41 -1.82 5.83 2.94
N LYS A 42 -1.99 6.19 1.66
CA LYS A 42 -3.07 7.08 1.21
C LYS A 42 -4.45 6.45 1.41
N GLU A 43 -4.61 5.18 1.08
CA GLU A 43 -5.86 4.45 1.32
C GLU A 43 -6.18 4.34 2.82
N ALA A 44 -5.18 4.03 3.65
CA ALA A 44 -5.35 3.99 5.10
C ALA A 44 -5.72 5.36 5.68
N ALA A 45 -5.05 6.42 5.24
CA ALA A 45 -5.39 7.79 5.63
C ALA A 45 -6.79 8.20 5.17
N LEU A 46 -7.22 7.77 3.98
CA LEU A 46 -8.57 8.02 3.47
C LEU A 46 -9.64 7.26 4.27
N ARG A 47 -9.37 6.01 4.66
CA ARG A 47 -10.25 5.24 5.57
C ARG A 47 -10.35 5.89 6.95
N ALA A 48 -9.23 6.35 7.49
CA ALA A 48 -9.19 7.02 8.78
C ALA A 48 -9.95 8.35 8.75
N SER A 49 -9.87 9.10 7.64
CA SER A 49 -10.59 10.37 7.48
C SER A 49 -12.06 10.19 7.08
N ASN A 50 -12.43 9.04 6.51
CA ASN A 50 -13.80 8.71 6.12
C ASN A 50 -14.32 7.44 6.83
N PRO A 51 -14.90 7.58 8.02
CA PRO A 51 -15.37 6.45 8.82
C PRO A 51 -16.53 5.68 8.16
N VAL A 52 -17.29 6.34 7.27
CA VAL A 52 -18.37 5.69 6.51
C VAL A 52 -17.78 4.73 5.48
N LEU A 53 -16.75 5.17 4.74
CA LEU A 53 -16.08 4.35 3.73
C LEU A 53 -15.39 3.12 4.36
N ALA A 54 -14.74 3.31 5.52
CA ALA A 54 -14.16 2.20 6.29
C ALA A 54 -15.22 1.19 6.75
N LYS A 55 -16.39 1.66 7.19
CA LYS A 55 -17.48 0.78 7.64
C LYS A 55 -18.14 0.04 6.48
N VAL A 56 -18.27 0.67 5.30
CA VAL A 56 -18.80 0.03 4.09
C VAL A 56 -17.86 -1.06 3.59
N GLU A 57 -16.54 -0.80 3.52
CA GLU A 57 -15.57 -1.83 3.13
C GLU A 57 -15.59 -3.03 4.08
N ALA A 58 -15.62 -2.80 5.40
CA ALA A 58 -15.72 -3.89 6.38
C ALA A 58 -17.01 -4.72 6.25
N LEU A 59 -18.13 -4.09 5.85
CA LEU A 59 -19.39 -4.80 5.59
C LEU A 59 -19.33 -5.60 4.28
N CYS A 60 -18.67 -5.08 3.24
CA CYS A 60 -18.45 -5.81 1.99
C CYS A 60 -17.56 -7.03 2.19
N GLU A 61 -16.45 -6.89 2.93
CA GLU A 61 -15.54 -8.01 3.25
C GLU A 61 -16.26 -9.12 4.02
N ARG A 62 -17.10 -8.76 5.00
CA ARG A 62 -17.96 -9.73 5.70
C ARG A 62 -18.90 -10.47 4.75
N ARG A 63 -19.55 -9.76 3.84
CA ARG A 63 -20.47 -10.36 2.85
C ARG A 63 -19.78 -11.36 1.94
N ASP A 64 -18.56 -11.06 1.49
CA ASP A 64 -17.80 -11.97 0.63
C ASP A 64 -17.35 -13.23 1.38
N ILE A 65 -16.96 -13.09 2.65
CA ILE A 65 -16.63 -14.23 3.52
C ILE A 65 -17.88 -15.09 3.76
N ASP A 66 -19.01 -14.49 4.09
CA ASP A 66 -20.27 -15.21 4.29
C ASP A 66 -20.70 -15.93 3.00
N ALA A 67 -20.53 -15.30 1.83
CA ALA A 67 -20.80 -15.91 0.55
C ALA A 67 -19.86 -17.09 0.23
N GLN A 68 -18.57 -17.00 0.60
CA GLN A 68 -17.64 -18.13 0.46
C GLN A 68 -17.98 -19.28 1.41
N ILE A 69 -18.28 -19.00 2.68
CA ILE A 69 -18.69 -20.02 3.66
C ILE A 69 -19.94 -20.74 3.16
N ASN A 70 -20.94 -20.00 2.68
CA ASN A 70 -22.17 -20.60 2.16
C ASN A 70 -21.92 -21.47 0.92
N ARG A 71 -20.95 -21.14 0.06
CA ARG A 71 -20.54 -22.00 -1.06
C ARG A 71 -19.85 -23.28 -0.59
N LEU A 72 -19.02 -23.19 0.45
CA LEU A 72 -18.31 -24.35 1.02
C LEU A 72 -19.25 -25.30 1.78
N LEU A 73 -20.28 -24.76 2.45
CA LEU A 73 -21.29 -25.57 3.15
C LEU A 73 -22.31 -26.23 2.21
N ALA A 74 -22.45 -25.70 0.98
CA ALA A 74 -23.36 -26.23 -0.04
C ALA A 74 -22.70 -27.27 -0.98
N ALA A 75 -21.41 -27.57 -0.79
CA ALA A 75 -20.64 -28.56 -1.53
C ALA A 75 -20.47 -29.85 -0.70
#